data_AF-A0A4S4DPM7-F1
#
_entry.id   AF-A0A4S4DPM7-F1
#
_cell.length_a   1.000
_cell.length_b   1.000
_cell.length_c   1.000
_cell.angle_alpha   90.00
_cell.angle_beta   90.00
_cell.angle_gamma   90.00
#
_symmetry.space_group_name_H-M   'P 1'
#
loop_
_entity.id
_entity.type
_entity.pdbx_description
1 polymer ?
#
loop_
_entity_poly.entity_id
_entity_poly.type
_entity_poly.pdbx_seq_one_letter_code
_entity_poly.pdbx_strand_id
1 'polypeptide(L)'
;MSFHRFYQTWFDHLRRLVDQLTQAPRPPTTEEDHHILHQLVHMVTSHYAEYYRVKSLSSKHDVFSLFAAPWSTSLERSLHWIAGWRPTTAFHLIYTESSIRFESHVVDILRGLRTGDLGDLSPGQFRRVSELQCDTVREENAITDELSEWQV
;
A
#
# COMPACT_ATOMS: atom_id res chain seq x y z
N MET A 1 -17.72 1.50 -7.31
CA MET A 1 -16.72 1.78 -8.38
C MET A 1 -15.43 1.07 -8.01
N SER A 2 -14.67 0.55 -8.98
CA SER A 2 -13.35 -0.05 -8.68
C SER A 2 -12.35 1.05 -8.29
N PHE A 3 -11.39 0.72 -7.41
CA PHE A 3 -10.35 1.66 -7.00
C PHE A 3 -9.55 2.18 -8.19
N HIS A 4 -9.30 1.33 -9.20
CA HIS A 4 -8.63 1.72 -10.44
C HIS A 4 -9.30 2.90 -11.15
N ARG A 5 -10.63 2.84 -11.33
CA ARG A 5 -11.38 3.93 -11.99
C ARG A 5 -11.36 5.21 -11.16
N PHE A 6 -11.49 5.07 -9.83
CA PHE A 6 -11.35 6.20 -8.91
C PHE A 6 -9.95 6.84 -9.04
N TYR A 7 -8.89 6.03 -9.01
CA TYR A 7 -7.51 6.50 -9.12
C TYR A 7 -7.27 7.30 -10.39
N GLN A 8 -7.74 6.82 -11.55
CA GLN A 8 -7.57 7.53 -12.82
C GLN A 8 -8.18 8.94 -12.76
N THR A 9 -9.45 9.03 -12.34
CA THR A 9 -10.12 10.34 -12.22
C THR A 9 -9.46 11.24 -11.18
N TRP A 10 -9.06 10.66 -10.04
CA TRP A 10 -8.37 11.36 -8.98
C TRP A 10 -7.00 11.90 -9.44
N PHE A 11 -6.25 11.11 -10.19
CA PHE A 11 -4.93 11.46 -10.70
C PHE A 11 -5.00 12.59 -11.73
N ASP A 12 -5.97 12.54 -12.64
CA ASP A 12 -6.21 13.62 -13.60
C ASP A 12 -6.53 14.94 -12.90
N HIS A 13 -7.29 14.89 -11.79
CA HIS A 13 -7.57 16.08 -10.99
C HIS A 13 -6.33 16.55 -10.22
N LEU A 14 -5.53 15.63 -9.66
CA LEU A 14 -4.28 15.98 -9.00
C LEU A 14 -3.35 16.73 -9.96
N ARG A 15 -3.20 16.25 -11.20
CA ARG A 15 -2.38 16.91 -12.23
C ARG A 15 -2.80 18.36 -12.44
N ARG A 16 -4.10 18.60 -12.61
CA ARG A 16 -4.64 19.97 -12.77
C ARG A 16 -4.35 20.85 -11.55
N LEU A 17 -4.51 20.33 -10.33
CA LEU A 17 -4.23 21.09 -9.11
C LEU A 17 -2.73 21.40 -8.97
N VAL A 18 -1.86 20.45 -9.31
CA VAL A 18 -0.40 20.65 -9.31
C VAL A 18 -0.01 21.70 -10.36
N ASP A 19 -0.58 21.66 -11.56
CA ASP A 19 -0.34 22.66 -12.61
C ASP A 19 -0.78 24.07 -12.16
N GLN A 20 -1.92 24.19 -11.48
CA GLN A 20 -2.35 25.47 -10.90
C GLN A 20 -1.39 25.97 -9.81
N LEU A 21 -0.92 25.06 -8.96
CA LEU A 21 0.04 25.39 -7.91
C LEU A 21 1.39 25.84 -8.46
N THR A 22 1.88 25.23 -9.55
CA THR A 22 3.16 25.61 -10.18
C THR A 22 3.08 26.94 -10.91
N GLN A 23 1.90 27.32 -11.41
CA GLN A 23 1.66 28.62 -12.05
C GLN A 23 1.40 29.76 -11.06
N ALA A 24 1.06 29.45 -9.80
CA ALA A 24 0.82 30.47 -8.78
C ALA A 24 2.11 31.26 -8.44
N PRO A 25 2.04 32.59 -8.24
CA PRO A 25 3.20 33.42 -7.90
C PRO A 25 3.93 32.96 -6.63
N ARG A 26 5.26 32.84 -6.70
CA ARG A 26 6.13 32.49 -5.56
C ARG A 26 7.39 33.39 -5.54
N PRO A 27 7.55 34.29 -4.57
CA PRO A 27 6.63 34.60 -3.47
C PRO A 27 5.36 35.31 -3.96
N PRO A 28 4.21 35.17 -3.27
CA PRO A 28 3.03 35.97 -3.56
C PRO A 28 3.34 37.45 -3.36
N THR A 29 2.96 38.30 -4.32
CA THR A 29 3.26 39.74 -4.31
C THR A 29 2.06 40.59 -3.90
N THR A 30 0.84 40.03 -3.99
CA THR A 30 -0.41 40.67 -3.56
C THR A 30 -1.15 39.83 -2.51
N GLU A 31 -2.08 40.46 -1.79
CA GLU A 31 -2.97 39.76 -0.84
C GLU A 31 -3.88 38.74 -1.57
N GLU A 32 -4.26 39.06 -2.81
CA GLU A 32 -5.04 38.16 -3.67
C GLU A 32 -4.22 36.91 -4.06
N ASP A 33 -2.95 37.08 -4.44
CA ASP A 33 -2.05 35.95 -4.70
C ASP A 33 -1.87 35.08 -3.46
N HIS A 34 -1.76 35.69 -2.28
CA HIS A 34 -1.67 34.97 -1.01
C HIS A 34 -2.93 34.14 -0.75
N HIS A 35 -4.11 34.74 -0.94
CA HIS A 35 -5.38 34.05 -0.77
C HIS A 35 -5.54 32.88 -1.74
N ILE A 36 -5.23 33.07 -3.03
CA ILE A 36 -5.29 32.04 -4.06
C ILE A 36 -4.33 30.89 -3.73
N LEU A 37 -3.09 31.20 -3.35
CA LEU A 37 -2.11 30.19 -2.97
C LEU A 37 -2.59 29.37 -1.76
N HIS A 38 -3.14 30.01 -0.73
CA HIS A 38 -3.69 29.32 0.42
C HIS A 38 -4.87 28.41 0.05
N GLN A 39 -5.78 28.88 -0.81
CA GLN A 39 -6.88 28.06 -1.32
C GLN A 39 -6.38 26.84 -2.11
N LEU A 40 -5.40 27.02 -3.01
CA LEU A 40 -4.82 25.92 -3.78
C LEU A 40 -4.17 24.86 -2.89
N VAL A 41 -3.42 25.28 -1.86
CA VAL A 41 -2.83 24.37 -0.87
C VAL A 41 -3.92 23.59 -0.12
N HIS A 42 -4.99 24.28 0.31
CA HIS A 42 -6.11 23.63 0.98
C HIS A 42 -6.82 22.60 0.08
N MET A 43 -7.03 22.94 -1.20
CA MET A 43 -7.62 22.03 -2.17
C MET A 43 -6.75 20.80 -2.41
N VAL A 44 -5.44 20.95 -2.61
CA VAL A 44 -4.54 19.80 -2.77
C VAL A 44 -4.53 18.92 -1.52
N THR A 45 -4.46 19.53 -0.33
CA THR A 45 -4.46 18.80 0.93
C THR A 45 -5.75 17.99 1.10
N SER A 46 -6.90 18.59 0.79
CA SER A 46 -8.20 17.91 0.83
C SER A 46 -8.30 16.80 -0.21
N HIS A 47 -7.74 17.01 -1.41
CA HIS A 47 -7.72 16.02 -2.49
C HIS A 47 -6.88 14.79 -2.12
N TYR A 48 -5.75 14.97 -1.43
CA TYR A 48 -4.96 13.87 -0.86
C TYR A 48 -5.69 13.15 0.29
N ALA A 49 -6.38 13.89 1.16
CA ALA A 49 -7.16 13.27 2.24
C ALA A 49 -8.23 12.33 1.68
N GLU A 50 -8.92 12.75 0.60
CA GLU A 50 -9.92 11.93 -0.08
C GLU A 50 -9.32 10.65 -0.68
N TYR A 51 -8.13 10.73 -1.27
CA TYR A 51 -7.41 9.56 -1.76
C TYR A 51 -7.20 8.52 -0.68
N TYR A 52 -6.68 8.92 0.49
CA TYR A 52 -6.44 7.99 1.59
C TYR A 52 -7.74 7.45 2.19
N ARG A 53 -8.80 8.27 2.23
CA ARG A 53 -10.13 7.82 2.67
C ARG A 53 -10.66 6.71 1.77
N VAL A 54 -10.64 6.91 0.44
CA VAL A 54 -11.12 5.90 -0.52
C VAL A 54 -10.21 4.68 -0.56
N LYS A 55 -8.88 4.87 -0.44
CA LYS A 55 -7.91 3.77 -0.34
C LYS A 55 -8.17 2.91 0.89
N SER A 56 -8.42 3.51 2.05
CA SER A 56 -8.76 2.80 3.29
C SER A 56 -10.08 2.05 3.21
N LEU A 57 -11.10 2.61 2.55
CA LEU A 57 -12.35 1.89 2.31
C LEU A 57 -12.15 0.70 1.38
N SER A 58 -11.35 0.89 0.33
CA SER A 58 -11.06 -0.17 -0.65
C SER A 58 -10.22 -1.29 -0.04
N SER A 59 -9.33 -0.99 0.92
CA SER A 59 -8.47 -1.98 1.56
C SER A 59 -9.25 -2.96 2.44
N LYS A 60 -10.41 -2.54 2.95
CA LYS A 60 -11.33 -3.42 3.70
C LYS A 60 -12.03 -4.44 2.80
N HIS A 61 -12.07 -4.20 1.48
CA HIS A 61 -12.68 -5.11 0.52
C HIS A 61 -11.65 -6.01 -0.16
N ASP A 62 -10.57 -5.43 -0.67
CA ASP A 62 -9.51 -6.17 -1.36
C ASP A 62 -8.16 -5.50 -1.15
N VAL A 63 -7.47 -5.94 -0.09
CA VAL A 63 -6.14 -5.44 0.25
C VAL A 63 -5.09 -5.89 -0.77
N PHE A 64 -5.25 -7.07 -1.39
CA PHE A 64 -4.27 -7.64 -2.31
C PHE A 64 -4.26 -6.88 -3.64
N SER A 65 -5.43 -6.55 -4.19
CA SER A 65 -5.52 -5.68 -5.36
C SER A 65 -4.88 -4.33 -5.08
N LEU A 66 -4.97 -3.83 -3.83
CA LEU A 66 -4.34 -2.57 -3.51
C LEU A 66 -2.82 -2.61 -3.47
N PHE A 67 -2.23 -3.71 -2.99
CA PHE A 67 -0.78 -3.92 -3.00
C PHE A 67 -0.23 -4.25 -4.38
N ALA A 68 -0.98 -5.02 -5.19
CA ALA A 68 -0.64 -5.27 -6.59
C ALA A 68 -0.67 -3.98 -7.42
N ALA A 69 -1.48 -3.00 -7.00
CA ALA A 69 -1.61 -1.67 -7.59
C ALA A 69 -1.66 -1.70 -9.15
N PRO A 70 -2.60 -2.44 -9.77
CA PRO A 70 -2.66 -2.60 -11.22
C PRO A 70 -2.90 -1.28 -11.98
N TRP A 71 -3.36 -0.24 -11.28
CA TRP A 71 -3.54 1.11 -11.82
C TRP A 71 -2.24 1.94 -11.87
N SER A 72 -1.18 1.49 -11.20
CA SER A 72 0.09 2.21 -11.12
C SER A 72 1.01 1.85 -12.29
N THR A 73 2.03 2.66 -12.53
CA THR A 73 3.07 2.37 -13.51
C THR A 73 4.05 1.30 -12.98
N SER A 74 4.82 0.67 -13.87
CA SER A 74 5.86 -0.27 -13.44
C SER A 74 6.92 0.41 -12.55
N LEU A 75 7.20 1.70 -12.79
CA LEU A 75 8.09 2.51 -11.95
C LEU A 75 7.48 2.74 -10.55
N GLU A 76 6.21 3.12 -10.46
CA GLU A 76 5.54 3.31 -9.16
C GLU A 76 5.47 2.00 -8.35
N ARG A 77 5.29 0.85 -9.02
CA ARG A 77 5.37 -0.46 -8.36
C ARG A 77 6.79 -0.77 -7.90
N SER A 78 7.81 -0.50 -8.72
CA SER A 78 9.20 -0.75 -8.33
C SER A 78 9.66 0.14 -7.17
N LEU A 79 9.07 1.31 -6.97
CA LEU A 79 9.35 2.13 -5.78
C LEU A 79 8.96 1.45 -4.47
N HIS A 80 7.93 0.59 -4.44
CA HIS A 80 7.64 -0.21 -3.24
C HIS A 80 8.80 -1.15 -2.92
N TRP A 81 9.37 -1.78 -3.95
CA TRP A 81 10.55 -2.62 -3.83
C TRP A 81 11.78 -1.85 -3.33
N ILE A 82 12.06 -0.69 -3.95
CA ILE A 82 13.20 0.17 -3.60
C ILE A 82 13.06 0.72 -2.17
N ALA A 83 11.84 1.04 -1.73
CA ALA A 83 11.55 1.51 -0.38
C ALA A 83 11.60 0.39 0.68
N GLY A 84 11.95 -0.84 0.30
CA GLY A 84 12.11 -1.98 1.23
C GLY A 84 10.83 -2.78 1.48
N TRP A 85 9.73 -2.48 0.79
CA TRP A 85 8.51 -3.30 0.81
C TRP A 85 8.64 -4.44 -0.21
N ARG A 86 9.38 -5.48 0.20
CA ARG A 86 9.46 -6.75 -0.55
C ARG A 86 8.24 -7.62 -0.23
N PRO A 87 7.60 -8.31 -1.21
CA PRO A 87 6.54 -9.29 -0.96
C PRO A 87 6.80 -10.24 0.23
N THR A 88 8.04 -10.68 0.47
CA THR A 88 8.43 -11.51 1.63
C THR A 88 8.05 -10.87 2.97
N THR A 89 8.03 -9.54 3.08
CA THR A 89 7.60 -8.80 4.28
C THR A 89 6.16 -9.13 4.70
N ALA A 90 5.26 -9.41 3.75
CA ALA A 90 3.89 -9.81 4.08
C ALA A 90 3.84 -11.14 4.84
N PHE A 91 4.70 -12.10 4.51
CA PHE A 91 4.80 -13.38 5.21
C PHE A 91 5.32 -13.20 6.63
N HIS A 92 6.33 -12.35 6.82
CA HIS A 92 6.82 -12.01 8.16
C HIS A 92 5.73 -11.42 9.05
N LEU A 93 4.89 -10.53 8.50
CA LEU A 93 3.73 -10.00 9.21
C LEU A 93 2.72 -11.08 9.55
N ILE A 94 2.41 -11.99 8.62
CA ILE A 94 1.52 -13.12 8.88
C ILE A 94 2.04 -13.95 10.06
N TYR A 95 3.31 -14.39 10.06
CA TYR A 95 3.84 -15.20 11.16
C TYR A 95 3.83 -14.44 12.49
N THR A 96 4.22 -13.16 12.47
CA THR A 96 4.29 -12.32 13.66
C THR A 96 2.90 -12.13 14.27
N GLU A 97 1.93 -11.68 13.47
CA GLU A 97 0.55 -11.48 13.92
C GLU A 97 -0.11 -12.80 14.33
N SER A 98 0.11 -13.89 13.59
CA SER A 98 -0.45 -15.19 13.96
C SER A 98 0.09 -15.68 15.30
N SER A 99 1.39 -15.51 15.57
CA SER A 99 1.99 -15.86 16.87
C SER A 99 1.40 -15.03 17.99
N ILE A 100 1.32 -13.71 17.83
CA ILE A 100 0.76 -12.79 18.83
C ILE A 100 -0.70 -13.14 19.15
N ARG A 101 -1.53 -13.39 18.11
CA ARG A 101 -2.95 -13.71 18.26
C ARG A 101 -3.18 -15.11 18.85
N PHE A 102 -2.34 -16.07 18.48
CA PHE A 102 -2.34 -17.41 19.05
C PHE A 102 -2.02 -17.35 20.55
N GLU A 103 -0.96 -16.65 20.93
CA GLU A 103 -0.56 -16.50 22.33
C GLU A 103 -1.65 -15.82 23.16
N SER A 104 -2.30 -14.77 22.64
CA SER A 104 -3.36 -14.06 23.37
C SER A 104 -4.61 -14.91 23.62
N HIS A 105 -4.88 -15.92 22.80
CA HIS A 105 -6.09 -16.76 22.89
C HIS A 105 -5.79 -18.25 23.06
N VAL A 106 -4.56 -18.62 23.46
CA VAL A 106 -4.11 -20.02 23.49
C VAL A 106 -5.00 -20.91 24.34
N VAL A 107 -5.50 -20.40 25.47
CA VAL A 107 -6.39 -21.14 26.37
C VAL A 107 -7.74 -21.44 25.71
N ASP A 108 -8.28 -20.49 24.97
CA ASP A 108 -9.55 -20.62 24.26
C ASP A 108 -9.40 -21.58 23.07
N ILE A 109 -8.30 -21.45 22.33
CA ILE A 109 -7.95 -22.34 21.22
C ILE A 109 -7.80 -23.79 21.71
N LEU A 110 -7.12 -24.02 22.83
CA LEU A 110 -6.98 -25.36 23.43
C LEU A 110 -8.30 -25.95 23.92
N ARG A 111 -9.29 -25.10 24.24
CA ARG A 111 -10.67 -25.51 24.55
C ARG A 111 -11.53 -25.74 23.29
N GLY A 112 -10.95 -25.56 22.11
CA GLY A 112 -11.62 -25.72 20.82
C GLY A 112 -12.40 -24.50 20.35
N LEU A 113 -12.26 -23.35 21.02
CA LEU A 113 -12.88 -22.09 20.59
C LEU A 113 -12.06 -21.47 19.45
N ARG A 114 -12.75 -20.89 18.48
CA ARG A 114 -12.15 -20.20 17.33
C ARG A 114 -12.47 -18.72 17.42
N THR A 115 -11.43 -17.89 17.38
CA THR A 115 -11.49 -16.42 17.36
C THR A 115 -11.84 -15.87 15.99
N GLY A 116 -11.61 -16.65 14.93
CA GLY A 116 -11.78 -16.23 13.54
C GLY A 116 -10.69 -15.27 13.05
N ASP A 117 -9.59 -15.14 13.78
CA ASP A 117 -8.43 -14.31 13.42
C ASP A 117 -7.21 -15.16 13.01
N LEU A 118 -6.05 -14.51 12.85
CA LEU A 118 -4.81 -15.17 12.44
C LEU A 118 -4.26 -16.16 13.50
N GLY A 119 -4.74 -16.11 14.75
CA GLY A 119 -4.36 -17.06 15.79
C GLY A 119 -4.90 -18.47 15.56
N ASP A 120 -5.93 -18.60 14.73
CA ASP A 120 -6.61 -19.87 14.46
C ASP A 120 -5.98 -20.70 13.33
N LEU A 121 -4.92 -20.19 12.68
CA LEU A 121 -4.32 -20.84 11.53
C LEU A 121 -3.87 -22.27 11.86
N SER A 122 -4.37 -23.22 11.07
CA SER A 122 -4.01 -24.63 11.19
C SER A 122 -2.59 -24.90 10.69
N PRO A 123 -1.94 -26.00 11.12
CA PRO A 123 -0.63 -26.41 10.59
C PRO A 123 -0.62 -26.56 9.06
N GLY A 124 -1.74 -27.00 8.46
CA GLY A 124 -1.87 -27.09 7.01
C GLY A 124 -1.93 -25.73 6.32
N GLN A 125 -2.55 -24.72 6.95
CA GLN A 125 -2.52 -23.35 6.45
C GLN A 125 -1.12 -22.75 6.55
N PHE A 126 -0.42 -22.93 7.67
CA PHE A 126 0.97 -22.48 7.81
C PHE A 126 1.88 -23.11 6.77
N ARG A 127 1.73 -24.42 6.49
CA ARG A 127 2.52 -25.07 5.44
C ARG A 127 2.34 -24.39 4.08
N ARG A 128 1.11 -24.10 3.68
CA ARG A 128 0.84 -23.38 2.41
C ARG A 128 1.44 -21.97 2.40
N VAL A 129 1.38 -21.26 3.53
CA VAL A 129 2.02 -19.94 3.67
C VAL A 129 3.54 -20.06 3.52
N SER A 130 4.16 -21.07 4.14
CA SER A 130 5.60 -21.34 4.03
C SER A 130 6.02 -21.75 2.62
N GLU A 131 5.25 -22.58 1.93
CA GLU A 131 5.48 -22.95 0.53
C GLU A 131 5.45 -21.70 -0.35
N LEU A 132 4.42 -20.86 -0.21
CA LEU A 132 4.29 -19.62 -0.98
C LEU A 132 5.40 -18.61 -0.65
N GLN A 133 5.86 -18.56 0.61
CA GLN A 133 7.01 -17.75 1.00
C GLN A 133 8.29 -18.20 0.29
N CYS A 134 8.56 -19.51 0.25
CA CYS A 134 9.72 -20.06 -0.43
C CYS A 134 9.72 -19.70 -1.93
N ASP A 135 8.56 -19.85 -2.58
CA ASP A 135 8.42 -19.46 -3.98
C ASP A 135 8.62 -17.95 -4.17
N THR A 136 8.03 -17.13 -3.28
CA THR A 136 8.22 -15.67 -3.30
C THR A 136 9.70 -15.32 -3.19
N VAL A 137 10.41 -15.83 -2.18
CA VAL A 137 11.85 -15.55 -1.96
C VAL A 137 12.68 -15.94 -3.18
N ARG A 138 12.35 -17.05 -3.85
CA ARG A 138 13.03 -17.47 -5.08
C ARG A 138 12.89 -16.40 -6.18
N GLU A 139 11.67 -15.94 -6.43
CA GLU A 139 11.41 -14.89 -7.43
C GLU A 139 12.06 -13.56 -7.02
N GLU A 140 12.06 -13.21 -5.74
CA GLU A 140 12.69 -11.97 -5.28
C GLU A 140 14.20 -11.96 -5.48
N ASN A 141 14.85 -13.10 -5.24
CA ASN A 141 16.28 -13.25 -5.48
C ASN A 141 16.58 -13.19 -6.98
N ALA A 142 15.80 -13.86 -7.83
CA ALA A 142 15.97 -13.79 -9.29
C ALA A 142 15.91 -12.35 -9.82
N ILE A 143 14.92 -11.55 -9.37
CA ILE A 143 14.83 -10.13 -9.72
C ILE A 143 16.04 -9.35 -9.22
N THR A 144 16.52 -9.65 -8.01
CA THR A 144 17.68 -8.97 -7.42
C THR A 144 18.96 -9.31 -8.19
N ASP A 145 19.12 -10.56 -8.61
CA ASP A 145 20.26 -11.03 -9.40
C ASP A 145 20.25 -10.39 -10.78
N GLU A 146 19.12 -10.40 -11.49
CA GLU A 146 18.96 -9.69 -12.78
C GLU A 146 19.35 -8.21 -12.64
N LEU A 147 18.84 -7.51 -11.62
CA LEU A 147 19.17 -6.10 -11.38
C LEU A 147 20.67 -5.87 -11.13
N SER A 148 21.36 -6.82 -10.52
CA SER A 148 22.80 -6.74 -10.26
C SER A 148 23.64 -6.85 -11.54
N GLU A 149 23.16 -7.61 -12.54
CA GLU A 149 23.83 -7.75 -13.84
C GLU A 149 23.82 -6.44 -14.64
N TRP A 150 22.78 -5.60 -14.48
CA TRP A 150 22.68 -4.30 -15.14
C TRP A 150 23.50 -3.18 -14.49
N GLN A 151 24.17 -3.45 -13.37
CA GLN A 151 24.97 -2.47 -12.61
C GLN A 151 26.48 -2.56 -12.92
N VAL A 152 26.88 -3.36 -13.92
CA VAL A 152 28.27 -3.56 -14.37
C VAL A 152 28.55 -2.85 -15.68
#